data_AF-A0A9X8VHA2-F1
#
_entry.id   AF-A0A9X8VHA2-F1
#
_cell.length_a   1.000
_cell.length_b   1.000
_cell.length_c   1.000
_cell.angle_alpha   90.00
_cell.angle_beta   90.00
_cell.angle_gamma   90.00
#
_symmetry.space_group_name_H-M   'P 1'
#
loop_
_entity.id
_entity.type
_entity.pdbx_description
1 polymer ?
#
loop_
_entity_poly.entity_id
_entity_poly.type
_entity_poly.pdbx_seq_one_letter_code
_entity_poly.pdbx_strand_id
1 'polypeptide(L)'
;DAAQAQLRMQHSEGSSKTSWQLLAIRALLREGKKQQAADLFSQLAQKMDDAQQQEQSLLAVELKLAQGDFMGAQTLLAKINPANLKGSQTARYWQGMVTALQGKPSPALLRALMAQAPMLSTTQEKQRNIDETWQALTAMTQTQADVVQTADDNTSLQGWLALRRAWSDNRDTPDRLKAAVSAWQTRWPRHPAARQLPTALVNDMSFRP
;
A
#
# COMPACT_ATOMS: atom_id res chain seq x y z
N ASP A 1 20.41 -11.24 3.63
CA ASP A 1 21.48 -10.72 2.77
C ASP A 1 21.43 -11.46 1.44
N ALA A 2 21.47 -10.75 0.30
CA ALA A 2 21.50 -11.35 -1.02
C ALA A 2 22.69 -12.31 -1.21
N ALA A 3 23.85 -12.00 -0.62
CA ALA A 3 25.06 -12.82 -0.76
C ALA A 3 24.89 -14.22 -0.15
N GLN A 4 24.23 -14.32 1.01
CA GLN A 4 23.95 -15.61 1.65
C GLN A 4 22.96 -16.46 0.84
N ALA A 5 21.94 -15.84 0.27
CA ALA A 5 20.98 -16.54 -0.59
C ALA A 5 21.66 -17.06 -1.88
N GLN A 6 22.55 -16.27 -2.46
CA GLN A 6 23.35 -16.67 -3.62
C GLN A 6 24.35 -17.80 -3.31
N LEU A 7 25.00 -17.78 -2.14
CA LEU A 7 25.85 -18.88 -1.68
C LEU A 7 25.07 -20.19 -1.53
N ARG A 8 23.88 -20.13 -0.91
CA ARG A 8 23.01 -21.32 -0.77
C ARG A 8 22.51 -21.83 -2.12
N MET A 9 22.23 -20.92 -3.06
CA MET A 9 21.85 -21.26 -4.43
C MET A 9 22.92 -22.10 -5.14
N GLN A 10 24.22 -21.78 -4.97
CA GLN A 10 25.32 -22.50 -5.63
C GLN A 10 25.43 -23.98 -5.20
N HIS A 11 24.96 -24.32 -3.99
CA HIS A 11 24.98 -25.67 -3.44
C HIS A 11 23.62 -26.39 -3.54
N SER A 12 22.67 -25.84 -4.28
CA SER A 12 21.30 -26.38 -4.39
C SER A 12 20.95 -26.76 -5.83
N GLU A 13 20.12 -27.79 -5.98
CA GLU A 13 19.66 -28.29 -7.27
C GLU A 13 18.13 -28.24 -7.39
N GLY A 14 17.62 -28.29 -8.62
CA GLY A 14 16.20 -28.39 -8.92
C GLY A 14 15.34 -27.29 -8.28
N SER A 15 14.23 -27.68 -7.65
CA SER A 15 13.27 -26.76 -7.02
C SER A 15 13.86 -25.94 -5.86
N SER A 16 14.83 -26.49 -5.13
CA SER A 16 15.52 -25.80 -4.04
C SER A 16 16.30 -24.60 -4.57
N LYS A 17 16.97 -24.75 -5.72
CA LYS A 17 17.69 -23.67 -6.39
C LYS A 17 16.78 -22.51 -6.77
N THR A 18 15.61 -22.80 -7.33
CA THR A 18 14.63 -21.78 -7.71
C THR A 18 14.14 -20.98 -6.50
N SER A 19 13.88 -21.65 -5.37
CA SER A 19 13.49 -20.96 -4.12
C SER A 19 14.58 -20.02 -3.62
N TRP A 20 15.86 -20.41 -3.70
CA TRP A 20 16.98 -19.53 -3.35
C TRP A 20 17.17 -18.37 -4.34
N GLN A 21 16.94 -18.58 -5.63
CA GLN A 21 16.95 -17.52 -6.64
C GLN A 21 15.90 -16.45 -6.32
N LEU A 22 14.66 -16.85 -6.02
CA LEU A 22 13.58 -15.94 -5.66
C LEU A 22 13.94 -15.12 -4.40
N LEU A 23 14.51 -15.77 -3.38
CA LEU A 23 14.98 -15.07 -2.17
C LEU A 23 16.11 -14.09 -2.46
N ALA A 24 17.06 -14.45 -3.32
CA ALA A 24 18.16 -13.58 -3.72
C ALA A 24 17.65 -12.36 -4.51
N ILE A 25 16.73 -12.54 -5.47
CA ILE A 25 16.09 -11.43 -6.20
C ILE A 25 15.41 -10.47 -5.22
N ARG A 26 14.64 -11.00 -4.26
CA ARG A 26 13.99 -10.20 -3.22
C ARG A 26 14.98 -9.36 -2.42
N ALA A 27 16.10 -9.96 -2.03
CA ALA A 27 17.14 -9.27 -1.29
C ALA A 27 17.82 -8.17 -2.14
N LEU A 28 18.15 -8.47 -3.40
CA LEU A 28 18.72 -7.50 -4.33
C LEU A 28 17.80 -6.29 -4.57
N LEU A 29 16.49 -6.52 -4.69
CA LEU A 29 15.50 -5.43 -4.81
C LEU A 29 15.48 -4.54 -3.57
N ARG A 30 15.53 -5.13 -2.37
CA ARG A 30 15.61 -4.40 -1.09
C ARG A 30 16.90 -3.59 -0.95
N GLU A 31 18.00 -4.12 -1.49
CA GLU A 31 19.30 -3.46 -1.54
C GLU A 31 19.40 -2.41 -2.66
N GLY A 32 18.35 -2.23 -3.47
CA GLY A 32 18.33 -1.29 -4.59
C GLY A 32 19.14 -1.73 -5.82
N LYS A 33 19.63 -2.97 -5.85
CA LYS A 33 20.44 -3.55 -6.95
C LYS A 33 19.55 -4.03 -8.10
N LYS A 34 18.83 -3.07 -8.71
CA LYS A 34 17.77 -3.30 -9.71
C LYS A 34 18.25 -4.12 -10.91
N GLN A 35 19.43 -3.81 -11.45
CA GLN A 35 19.96 -4.51 -12.62
C GLN A 35 20.28 -5.98 -12.30
N GLN A 36 21.00 -6.23 -11.20
CA GLN A 36 21.32 -7.59 -10.77
C GLN A 36 20.05 -8.41 -10.46
N ALA A 37 19.04 -7.77 -9.87
CA ALA A 37 17.74 -8.42 -9.65
C ALA A 37 17.06 -8.77 -10.97
N ALA A 38 17.06 -7.89 -11.97
CA ALA A 38 16.49 -8.15 -13.30
C ALA A 38 17.22 -9.29 -14.01
N ASP A 39 18.56 -9.28 -13.99
CA ASP A 39 19.38 -10.30 -14.63
C ASP A 39 19.10 -11.67 -14.00
N LEU A 40 19.07 -11.76 -12.67
CA LEU A 40 18.74 -13.00 -11.95
C LEU A 40 17.29 -13.43 -12.17
N PHE A 41 16.34 -12.48 -12.29
CA PHE A 41 14.95 -12.78 -12.58
C PHE A 41 14.77 -13.40 -13.98
N SER A 42 15.54 -12.95 -14.98
CA SER A 42 15.50 -13.53 -16.34
C SER A 42 16.01 -14.97 -16.41
N GLN A 43 16.80 -15.41 -15.43
CA GLN A 43 17.40 -16.74 -15.34
C GLN A 43 16.56 -17.73 -14.53
N LEU A 44 15.38 -17.32 -14.05
CA LEU A 44 14.47 -18.19 -13.31
C LEU A 44 13.99 -19.36 -14.17
N ALA A 45 13.86 -20.53 -13.56
CA ALA A 45 13.36 -21.72 -14.24
C ALA A 45 11.91 -21.52 -14.71
N GLN A 46 11.57 -22.03 -15.91
CA GLN A 46 10.20 -21.93 -16.43
C GLN A 46 9.20 -22.84 -15.72
N LYS A 47 9.67 -23.96 -15.15
CA LYS A 47 8.84 -24.89 -14.41
C LYS A 47 8.98 -24.62 -12.91
N MET A 48 7.90 -24.15 -12.31
CA MET A 48 7.79 -23.77 -10.90
C MET A 48 6.51 -24.36 -10.31
N ASP A 49 6.54 -24.64 -9.01
CA ASP A 49 5.32 -24.93 -8.26
C ASP A 49 4.48 -23.66 -8.00
N ASP A 50 3.25 -23.83 -7.52
CA ASP A 50 2.32 -22.72 -7.33
C ASP A 50 2.85 -21.64 -6.37
N ALA A 51 3.56 -22.04 -5.31
CA ALA A 51 4.12 -21.11 -4.34
C ALA A 51 5.26 -20.29 -4.93
N GLN A 52 6.11 -20.92 -5.74
CA GLN A 52 7.19 -20.27 -6.49
C GLN A 52 6.64 -19.32 -7.54
N GLN A 53 5.59 -19.70 -8.28
CA GLN A 53 4.94 -18.83 -9.27
C GLN A 53 4.29 -17.60 -8.63
N GLN A 54 3.66 -17.77 -7.47
CA GLN A 54 3.11 -16.64 -6.70
C GLN A 54 4.21 -15.68 -6.25
N GLU A 55 5.32 -16.21 -5.73
CA GLU A 55 6.47 -15.39 -5.30
C GLU A 55 7.11 -14.68 -6.49
N GLN A 56 7.30 -15.38 -7.61
CA GLN A 56 7.79 -14.81 -8.86
C GLN A 56 6.91 -13.65 -9.33
N SER A 57 5.58 -13.84 -9.30
CA SER A 57 4.62 -12.81 -9.73
C SER A 57 4.75 -11.53 -8.89
N LEU A 58 4.92 -11.66 -7.57
CA LEU A 58 5.16 -10.52 -6.68
C LEU A 58 6.51 -9.86 -6.95
N LEU A 59 7.57 -10.65 -7.18
CA LEU A 59 8.89 -10.12 -7.51
C LEU A 59 8.91 -9.40 -8.87
N ALA A 60 8.11 -9.86 -9.84
CA ALA A 60 7.94 -9.17 -11.12
C ALA A 60 7.35 -7.77 -10.92
N VAL A 61 6.33 -7.65 -10.06
CA VAL A 61 5.75 -6.35 -9.68
C VAL A 61 6.81 -5.48 -9.00
N GLU A 62 7.50 -5.99 -7.98
CA GLU A 62 8.52 -5.25 -7.24
C GLU A 62 9.64 -4.76 -8.16
N LEU A 63 10.05 -5.58 -9.14
CA LEU A 63 11.04 -5.20 -10.14
C LEU A 63 10.55 -4.06 -11.04
N LYS A 64 9.30 -4.14 -11.54
CA LYS A 64 8.69 -3.07 -12.35
C LYS A 64 8.59 -1.76 -11.58
N LEU A 65 8.17 -1.82 -10.31
CA LEU A 65 8.13 -0.66 -9.42
C LEU A 65 9.53 -0.07 -9.20
N ALA A 66 10.53 -0.93 -8.97
CA ALA A 66 11.90 -0.48 -8.81
C ALA A 66 12.44 0.19 -10.09
N GLN A 67 12.02 -0.28 -11.27
CA GLN A 67 12.35 0.32 -12.56
C GLN A 67 11.58 1.61 -12.86
N GLY A 68 10.59 2.00 -12.04
CA GLY A 68 9.72 3.14 -12.29
C GLY A 68 8.59 2.86 -13.30
N ASP A 69 8.44 1.61 -13.74
CA ASP A 69 7.36 1.16 -14.63
C ASP A 69 6.09 0.89 -13.82
N PHE A 70 5.47 1.98 -13.34
CA PHE A 70 4.26 1.90 -12.52
C PHE A 70 3.08 1.29 -13.27
N MET A 71 2.95 1.58 -14.58
CA MET A 71 1.88 1.02 -15.39
C MET A 71 2.05 -0.49 -15.59
N GLY A 72 3.26 -0.95 -15.91
CA GLY A 72 3.56 -2.38 -15.99
C GLY A 72 3.34 -3.09 -14.65
N ALA A 73 3.72 -2.46 -13.54
CA ALA A 73 3.44 -2.98 -12.20
C ALA A 73 1.93 -3.13 -11.94
N GLN A 74 1.11 -2.15 -12.31
CA GLN A 74 -0.36 -2.24 -12.19
C GLN A 74 -0.92 -3.39 -13.02
N THR A 75 -0.47 -3.56 -14.26
CA THR A 75 -0.91 -4.67 -15.13
C THR A 75 -0.58 -6.03 -14.54
N LEU A 76 0.58 -6.17 -13.88
CA LEU A 76 0.96 -7.40 -13.20
C LEU A 76 0.15 -7.61 -11.91
N LEU A 77 -0.04 -6.56 -11.10
CA LEU A 77 -0.84 -6.62 -9.87
C LEU A 77 -2.29 -7.03 -10.13
N ALA A 78 -2.89 -6.58 -11.23
CA ALA A 78 -4.25 -6.95 -11.61
C ALA A 78 -4.43 -8.45 -11.88
N LYS A 79 -3.35 -9.19 -12.17
CA LYS A 79 -3.38 -10.63 -12.40
C LYS A 79 -3.24 -11.44 -11.11
N ILE A 80 -2.86 -10.79 -10.00
CA ILE A 80 -2.65 -11.45 -8.71
C ILE A 80 -3.95 -11.35 -7.91
N ASN A 81 -4.48 -12.50 -7.47
CA ASN A 81 -5.61 -12.52 -6.54
C ASN A 81 -5.09 -12.36 -5.10
N PRO A 82 -5.38 -11.23 -4.41
CA PRO A 82 -4.89 -10.99 -3.05
C PRO A 82 -5.41 -12.01 -2.02
N ALA A 83 -6.54 -12.67 -2.26
CA ALA A 83 -7.09 -13.68 -1.36
C ALA A 83 -6.21 -14.94 -1.25
N ASN A 84 -5.37 -15.20 -2.25
CA ASN A 84 -4.44 -16.34 -2.26
C ASN A 84 -3.13 -16.03 -1.52
N LEU A 85 -2.88 -14.77 -1.19
CA LEU A 85 -1.64 -14.33 -0.55
C LEU A 85 -1.73 -14.46 0.97
N LYS A 86 -0.60 -14.82 1.60
CA LYS A 86 -0.52 -14.98 3.06
C LYS A 86 0.64 -14.18 3.67
N GLY A 87 0.43 -13.69 4.88
CA GLY A 87 1.45 -13.03 5.70
C GLY A 87 2.19 -11.93 4.95
N SER A 88 3.50 -12.10 4.76
CA SER A 88 4.35 -11.08 4.12
C SER A 88 4.01 -10.82 2.65
N GLN A 89 3.42 -11.78 1.94
CA GLN A 89 3.06 -11.61 0.53
C GLN A 89 1.92 -10.59 0.37
N THR A 90 0.91 -10.67 1.23
CA THR A 90 -0.22 -9.72 1.27
C THR A 90 0.28 -8.30 1.52
N ALA A 91 1.22 -8.11 2.44
CA ALA A 91 1.80 -6.80 2.73
C ALA A 91 2.54 -6.21 1.53
N ARG A 92 3.32 -7.03 0.82
CA ARG A 92 4.04 -6.59 -0.38
C ARG A 92 3.09 -6.28 -1.53
N TYR A 93 2.04 -7.06 -1.71
CA TYR A 93 1.02 -6.78 -2.72
C TYR A 93 0.38 -5.40 -2.49
N TRP A 94 -0.09 -5.12 -1.27
CA TRP A 94 -0.70 -3.83 -0.98
C TRP A 94 0.28 -2.66 -1.04
N GLN A 95 1.52 -2.85 -0.57
CA GLN A 95 2.58 -1.85 -0.77
C GLN A 95 2.84 -1.61 -2.27
N GLY A 96 2.84 -2.67 -3.08
CA GLY A 96 2.98 -2.59 -4.52
C GLY A 96 1.86 -1.78 -5.15
N MET A 97 0.60 -2.05 -4.77
CA MET A 97 -0.57 -1.29 -5.21
C MET A 97 -0.48 0.19 -4.84
N VAL A 98 -0.14 0.52 -3.59
CA VAL A 98 0.03 1.91 -3.12
C VAL A 98 1.11 2.62 -3.94
N THR A 99 2.26 1.97 -4.14
CA THR A 99 3.38 2.54 -4.90
C THR A 99 3.03 2.72 -6.38
N ALA A 100 2.34 1.75 -6.98
CA ALA A 100 1.95 1.79 -8.38
C ALA A 100 0.89 2.88 -8.66
N LEU A 101 0.02 3.16 -7.68
CA LEU A 101 -1.06 4.13 -7.78
C LEU A 101 -0.71 5.49 -7.14
N GLN A 102 0.54 5.66 -6.70
CA GLN A 102 0.97 6.88 -6.01
C GLN A 102 0.69 8.12 -6.87
N GLY A 103 0.14 9.17 -6.24
CA GLY A 103 -0.20 10.42 -6.91
C GLY A 103 -1.43 10.35 -7.82
N LYS A 104 -2.14 9.22 -7.87
CA LYS A 104 -3.39 9.04 -8.64
C LYS A 104 -4.55 8.72 -7.69
N PRO A 105 -5.20 9.75 -7.09
CA PRO A 105 -6.38 9.56 -6.24
C PRO A 105 -7.43 8.71 -6.94
N SER A 106 -7.75 7.56 -6.37
CA SER A 106 -8.66 6.60 -6.98
C SER A 106 -9.26 5.67 -5.93
N PRO A 107 -10.43 5.07 -6.19
CA PRO A 107 -11.00 4.01 -5.35
C PRO A 107 -10.03 2.87 -5.07
N ALA A 108 -9.21 2.49 -6.08
CA ALA A 108 -8.21 1.43 -5.94
C ALA A 108 -7.08 1.82 -4.98
N LEU A 109 -6.58 3.05 -5.05
CA LEU A 109 -5.56 3.55 -4.12
C LEU A 109 -6.08 3.56 -2.69
N LEU A 110 -7.31 4.07 -2.49
CA LEU A 110 -7.91 4.12 -1.15
C LEU A 110 -8.05 2.72 -0.53
N ARG A 111 -8.56 1.74 -1.30
CA ARG A 111 -8.65 0.35 -0.83
C ARG A 111 -7.28 -0.22 -0.49
N ALA A 112 -6.26 0.06 -1.30
CA ALA A 112 -4.90 -0.41 -1.03
C ALA A 112 -4.31 0.19 0.26
N LEU A 113 -4.50 1.49 0.49
CA LEU A 113 -4.07 2.16 1.72
C LEU A 113 -4.78 1.60 2.95
N MET A 114 -6.08 1.38 2.86
CA MET A 114 -6.88 0.79 3.94
C MET A 114 -6.48 -0.64 4.26
N ALA A 115 -6.23 -1.46 3.24
CA ALA A 115 -5.78 -2.85 3.42
C ALA A 115 -4.35 -2.93 3.98
N GLN A 116 -3.52 -1.94 3.67
CA GLN A 116 -2.17 -1.83 4.22
C GLN A 116 -2.15 -1.40 5.69
N ALA A 117 -3.05 -0.50 6.11
CA ALA A 117 -3.08 0.09 7.45
C ALA A 117 -2.89 -0.90 8.62
N PRO A 118 -3.59 -2.06 8.71
CA PRO A 118 -3.42 -3.00 9.82
C PRO A 118 -2.06 -3.72 9.81
N MET A 119 -1.31 -3.66 8.70
CA MET A 119 -0.01 -4.32 8.53
C MET A 119 1.16 -3.42 8.94
N LEU A 120 0.91 -2.14 9.22
CA LEU A 120 1.93 -1.15 9.56
C LEU A 120 2.29 -1.22 11.04
N SER A 121 3.59 -1.18 11.33
CA SER A 121 4.08 -1.40 12.69
C SER A 121 4.53 -0.10 13.35
N THR A 122 5.29 0.72 12.62
CA THR A 122 5.88 1.95 13.17
C THR A 122 4.89 3.10 13.17
N THR A 123 5.08 4.04 14.10
CA THR A 123 4.31 5.29 14.15
C THR A 123 4.44 6.09 12.85
N GLN A 124 5.64 6.15 12.27
CA GLN A 124 5.90 6.89 11.05
C GLN A 124 5.19 6.29 9.84
N GLU A 125 5.23 4.96 9.67
CA GLU A 125 4.49 4.29 8.59
C GLU A 125 2.98 4.53 8.71
N LYS A 126 2.44 4.43 9.93
CA LYS A 126 1.02 4.67 10.19
C LYS A 126 0.62 6.10 9.85
N GLN A 127 1.38 7.10 10.30
CA GLN A 127 1.11 8.50 9.97
C GLN A 127 1.15 8.73 8.46
N ARG A 128 2.16 8.17 7.77
CA ARG A 128 2.26 8.29 6.31
C ARG A 128 1.04 7.69 5.62
N ASN A 129 0.59 6.51 6.02
CA ASN A 129 -0.60 5.88 5.47
C ASN A 129 -1.88 6.69 5.76
N ILE A 130 -2.00 7.28 6.95
CA ILE A 130 -3.10 8.21 7.31
C ILE A 130 -3.09 9.44 6.39
N ASP A 131 -1.93 10.04 6.18
CA ASP A 131 -1.77 11.24 5.34
C ASP A 131 -2.08 10.94 3.87
N GLU A 132 -1.56 9.83 3.32
CA GLU A 132 -1.85 9.38 1.96
C GLU A 132 -3.34 9.01 1.79
N THR A 133 -3.95 8.40 2.81
CA THR A 133 -5.39 8.08 2.82
C THR A 133 -6.22 9.36 2.77
N TRP A 134 -5.88 10.34 3.58
CA TRP A 134 -6.54 11.64 3.61
C TRP A 134 -6.37 12.40 2.29
N GLN A 135 -5.16 12.40 1.72
CA GLN A 135 -4.89 13.02 0.42
C GLN A 135 -5.72 12.38 -0.70
N ALA A 136 -5.77 11.05 -0.77
CA ALA A 136 -6.59 10.35 -1.75
C ALA A 136 -8.08 10.67 -1.55
N LEU A 137 -8.57 10.64 -0.31
CA LEU A 137 -9.97 10.93 0.01
C LEU A 137 -10.40 12.34 -0.36
N THR A 138 -9.61 13.34 -0.01
CA THR A 138 -9.95 14.76 -0.24
C THR A 138 -9.82 15.18 -1.69
N ALA A 139 -8.96 14.51 -2.47
CA ALA A 139 -8.80 14.76 -3.90
C ALA A 139 -9.83 14.02 -4.78
N MET A 140 -10.52 12.99 -4.27
CA MET A 140 -11.53 12.25 -5.04
C MET A 140 -12.85 13.00 -5.17
N THR A 141 -13.50 12.86 -6.32
CA THR A 141 -14.88 13.34 -6.55
C THR A 141 -15.90 12.60 -5.68
N GLN A 142 -17.10 13.14 -5.54
CA GLN A 142 -18.19 12.47 -4.81
C GLN A 142 -18.55 11.12 -5.45
N THR A 143 -18.67 11.07 -6.78
CA THR A 143 -18.95 9.83 -7.53
C THR A 143 -17.90 8.75 -7.25
N GLN A 144 -16.62 9.11 -7.14
CA GLN A 144 -15.57 8.17 -6.77
C GLN A 144 -15.70 7.69 -5.33
N ALA A 145 -16.08 8.57 -4.39
CA ALA A 145 -16.31 8.19 -3.00
C ALA A 145 -17.50 7.22 -2.85
N ASP A 146 -18.58 7.45 -3.60
CA ASP A 146 -19.78 6.61 -3.57
C ASP A 146 -19.45 5.17 -4.05
N VAL A 147 -18.64 5.02 -5.10
CA VAL A 147 -18.16 3.70 -5.60
C VAL A 147 -17.36 2.93 -4.55
N VAL A 148 -16.63 3.62 -3.68
CA VAL A 148 -15.89 2.96 -2.58
C VAL A 148 -16.89 2.51 -1.52
N GLN A 149 -17.85 3.37 -1.15
CA GLN A 149 -18.83 3.10 -0.10
C GLN A 149 -19.72 1.89 -0.39
N THR A 150 -20.12 1.68 -1.65
CA THR A 150 -20.98 0.54 -2.02
C THR A 150 -20.29 -0.82 -1.99
N ALA A 151 -18.95 -0.84 -1.91
CA ALA A 151 -18.15 -2.06 -2.06
C ALA A 151 -17.68 -2.65 -0.72
N ASP A 152 -17.79 -1.92 0.39
CA ASP A 152 -17.17 -2.26 1.66
C ASP A 152 -18.08 -1.90 2.84
N ASP A 153 -18.55 -2.91 3.60
CA ASP A 153 -19.21 -2.75 4.91
C ASP A 153 -18.22 -2.37 6.03
N ASN A 154 -17.11 -1.74 5.67
CA ASN A 154 -15.97 -1.49 6.54
C ASN A 154 -16.19 -0.24 7.39
N THR A 155 -16.34 -0.44 8.71
CA THR A 155 -16.41 0.62 9.73
C THR A 155 -15.28 1.65 9.59
N SER A 156 -14.08 1.24 9.15
CA SER A 156 -12.96 2.15 8.90
C SER A 156 -13.24 3.13 7.75
N LEU A 157 -13.80 2.65 6.63
CA LEU A 157 -14.14 3.51 5.49
C LEU A 157 -15.21 4.53 5.87
N GLN A 158 -16.24 4.08 6.59
CA GLN A 158 -17.30 4.96 7.06
C GLN A 158 -16.75 6.07 7.97
N GLY A 159 -15.78 5.75 8.82
CA GLY A 159 -15.07 6.73 9.64
C GLY A 159 -14.34 7.77 8.80
N TRP A 160 -13.58 7.34 7.80
CA TRP A 160 -12.88 8.22 6.87
C TRP A 160 -13.83 9.13 6.07
N LEU A 161 -14.93 8.60 5.54
CA LEU A 161 -15.92 9.38 4.81
C LEU A 161 -16.63 10.40 5.71
N ALA A 162 -16.94 10.01 6.95
CA ALA A 162 -17.49 10.93 7.95
C ALA A 162 -16.50 12.06 8.29
N LEU A 163 -15.20 11.77 8.37
CA LEU A 163 -14.16 12.79 8.61
C LEU A 163 -14.06 13.75 7.42
N ARG A 164 -14.05 13.21 6.20
CA ARG A 164 -14.03 14.00 4.97
C ARG A 164 -15.23 14.96 4.92
N ARG A 165 -16.42 14.50 5.30
CA ARG A 165 -17.62 15.33 5.35
C ARG A 165 -17.51 16.43 6.43
N ALA A 166 -17.09 16.06 7.64
CA ALA A 166 -16.85 17.02 8.72
C ALA A 166 -15.88 18.13 8.31
N TRP A 167 -14.81 17.77 7.59
CA TRP A 167 -13.88 18.74 7.01
C TRP A 167 -14.52 19.59 5.92
N SER A 168 -15.11 18.97 4.90
CA SER A 168 -15.68 19.67 3.75
C SER A 168 -16.75 20.69 4.15
N ASP A 169 -17.58 20.36 5.13
CA ASP A 169 -18.69 21.20 5.59
C ASP A 169 -18.23 22.38 6.49
N ASN A 170 -16.99 22.34 7.02
CA ASN A 170 -16.52 23.29 8.04
C ASN A 170 -15.16 23.95 7.74
N ARG A 171 -14.49 23.61 6.62
CA ARG A 171 -13.11 24.03 6.32
C ARG A 171 -12.90 25.54 6.23
N ASP A 172 -13.95 26.32 5.97
CA ASP A 172 -13.87 27.78 5.83
C ASP A 172 -13.79 28.50 7.20
N THR A 173 -13.99 27.80 8.32
CA THR A 173 -13.92 28.38 9.66
C THR A 173 -13.13 27.47 10.61
N PRO A 174 -11.88 27.83 10.96
CA PRO A 174 -11.01 26.97 11.76
C PRO A 174 -11.62 26.46 13.08
N ASP A 175 -12.38 27.29 13.80
CA ASP A 175 -13.01 26.89 15.05
C ASP A 175 -14.17 25.91 14.86
N ARG A 176 -14.96 26.06 13.79
CA ARG A 176 -15.99 25.08 13.42
C ARG A 176 -15.35 23.78 12.97
N LEU A 177 -14.25 23.85 12.21
CA LEU A 177 -13.51 22.67 11.79
C LEU A 177 -12.98 21.88 13.00
N LYS A 178 -12.36 22.56 13.99
CA LYS A 178 -11.91 21.92 15.23
C LYS A 178 -13.05 21.24 15.98
N ALA A 179 -14.19 21.92 16.13
CA ALA A 179 -15.36 21.35 16.80
C ALA A 179 -15.90 20.12 16.05
N ALA A 180 -15.99 20.19 14.72
CA ALA A 180 -16.47 19.08 13.88
C ALA A 180 -15.52 17.86 13.93
N VAL A 181 -14.20 18.09 13.88
CA VAL A 181 -13.19 17.03 14.02
C VAL A 181 -13.23 16.41 15.41
N SER A 182 -13.39 17.21 16.46
CA SER A 182 -13.53 16.71 17.84
C SER A 182 -14.78 15.83 17.99
N ALA A 183 -15.94 16.28 17.51
CA ALA A 183 -17.17 15.49 17.51
C ALA A 183 -17.02 14.18 16.72
N TRP A 184 -16.29 14.23 15.60
CA TRP A 184 -15.96 13.03 14.83
C TRP A 184 -15.06 12.07 15.63
N GLN A 185 -14.01 12.56 16.31
CA GLN A 185 -13.12 11.72 17.14
C GLN A 185 -13.89 11.01 18.26
N THR A 186 -14.87 11.68 18.88
CA THR A 186 -15.74 11.08 19.90
C THR A 186 -16.61 9.96 19.33
N ARG A 187 -17.10 10.10 18.09
CA ARG A 187 -17.90 9.07 17.41
C ARG A 187 -17.07 7.90 16.89
N TRP A 188 -15.79 8.12 16.59
CA TRP A 188 -14.88 7.14 16.00
C TRP A 188 -13.61 6.90 16.84
N PRO A 189 -13.70 6.57 18.15
CA PRO A 189 -12.56 6.58 19.06
C PRO A 189 -11.50 5.49 18.77
N ARG A 190 -11.88 4.45 18.02
CA ARG A 190 -10.98 3.35 17.62
C ARG A 190 -10.39 3.55 16.22
N HIS A 191 -10.80 4.59 15.49
CA HIS A 191 -10.33 4.84 14.14
C HIS A 191 -8.86 5.32 14.15
N PRO A 192 -8.00 4.88 13.21
CA PRO A 192 -6.59 5.28 13.17
C PRO A 192 -6.42 6.80 13.14
N ALA A 193 -7.21 7.47 12.29
CA ALA A 193 -7.19 8.94 12.19
C ALA A 193 -7.72 9.67 13.43
N ALA A 194 -8.42 8.99 14.36
CA ALA A 194 -8.85 9.61 15.61
C ALA A 194 -7.70 9.69 16.63
N ARG A 195 -6.76 8.74 16.57
CA ARG A 195 -5.55 8.74 17.40
C ARG A 195 -4.45 9.63 16.83
N GLN A 196 -4.36 9.69 15.51
CA GLN A 196 -3.36 10.44 14.76
C GLN A 196 -4.06 11.13 13.59
N LEU A 197 -4.34 12.43 13.74
CA LEU A 197 -5.01 13.18 12.69
C LEU A 197 -4.10 13.31 11.44
N PRO A 198 -4.69 13.38 10.24
CA PRO A 198 -3.93 13.71 9.04
C PRO A 198 -3.21 15.05 9.21
N THR A 199 -1.94 15.12 8.80
CA THR A 199 -1.10 16.31 8.95
C THR A 199 -1.73 17.53 8.26
N ALA A 200 -2.28 17.34 7.06
CA ALA A 200 -2.95 18.41 6.32
C ALA A 200 -4.19 18.94 7.06
N LEU A 201 -4.97 18.05 7.70
CA LEU A 201 -6.14 18.46 8.48
C LEU A 201 -5.74 19.27 9.73
N VAL A 202 -4.63 18.91 10.38
CA VAL A 202 -4.08 19.68 11.50
C VAL A 202 -3.67 21.08 11.06
N ASN A 203 -3.06 21.21 9.88
CA ASN A 203 -2.68 22.49 9.31
C ASN A 203 -3.91 23.36 8.99
N ASP A 204 -4.95 22.79 8.38
CA ASP A 204 -6.20 23.50 8.07
C ASP A 204 -6.88 24.05 9.34
N MET A 205 -6.88 23.29 10.43
CA MET A 205 -7.41 23.74 11.72
C MET A 205 -6.57 24.87 12.36
N SER A 206 -5.29 24.96 12.00
CA SER A 206 -4.35 25.93 12.58
C SER A 206 -4.22 27.18 11.71
N PHE A 207 -4.70 27.14 10.48
CA PHE A 207 -4.63 28.25 9.53
C PHE A 207 -5.41 29.47 10.05
N ARG A 208 -4.78 30.63 10.01
CA ARG A 208 -5.41 31.94 10.16
C ARG A 208 -5.05 32.73 8.89
N PRO A 209 -6.04 33.22 8.12
CA PRO A 209 -5.80 33.94 6.88
C PRO A 209 -5.01 35.24 7.09
#